data_AF-A0A379BHA6-F1
#
_entry.id   AF-A0A379BHA6-F1
#
_cell.length_a   1.000
_cell.length_b   1.000
_cell.length_c   1.000
_cell.angle_alpha   90.00
_cell.angle_beta   90.00
_cell.angle_gamma   90.00
#
_symmetry.space_group_name_H-M   'P 1'
#
loop_
_entity.id
_entity.type
_entity.pdbx_description
1 polymer ?
#
loop_
_entity_poly.entity_id
_entity_poly.type
_entity_poly.pdbx_seq_one_letter_code
_entity_poly.pdbx_strand_id
1 'polypeptide(L)'
;MSNPFALFDLPVAFSLDLDLLNNRYLALQKSLHPDNFAHRSTQEQRLAMQKSAEVNDALQILKDPIARADSIIALHLGSQNVEEKTSQDMAFLMQQMQWREELEDIEQQKDSDALMQFSDQISAQQQEILSQLNRTFCARLGNGTNADGSFTFHQKTVT
;
A
#
# COMPACT_ATOMS: atom_id res chain seq x y z
N MET A 1 -4.30 -0.35 16.31
CA MET A 1 -4.60 -0.09 14.88
C MET A 1 -5.38 -1.29 14.36
N SER A 2 -6.51 -1.06 13.68
CA SER A 2 -7.30 -2.15 13.07
C SER A 2 -6.45 -2.78 11.95
N ASN A 3 -6.42 -4.11 11.84
CA ASN A 3 -5.66 -4.82 10.81
C ASN A 3 -6.47 -4.80 9.49
N PRO A 4 -6.06 -4.05 8.45
CA PRO A 4 -6.82 -3.96 7.21
C PRO A 4 -6.97 -5.30 6.50
N PHE A 5 -5.98 -6.19 6.60
CA PHE A 5 -6.01 -7.51 5.97
C PHE A 5 -7.04 -8.43 6.62
N ALA A 6 -7.16 -8.37 7.95
CA ALA A 6 -8.13 -9.17 8.70
C ALA A 6 -9.59 -8.78 8.39
N LEU A 7 -9.84 -7.52 8.01
CA LEU A 7 -11.18 -7.07 7.61
C LEU A 7 -11.68 -7.74 6.32
N PHE A 8 -10.76 -8.08 5.41
CA PHE A 8 -11.10 -8.74 4.13
C PHE A 8 -10.82 -10.25 4.12
N ASP A 9 -10.43 -10.82 5.27
CA ASP A 9 -10.01 -12.22 5.39
C ASP A 9 -8.86 -12.57 4.42
N LEU A 10 -7.89 -11.64 4.32
CA LEU A 10 -6.72 -11.76 3.45
C LEU A 10 -5.46 -12.06 4.26
N PRO A 11 -4.51 -12.83 3.71
CA PRO A 11 -3.20 -13.01 4.34
C PRO A 11 -2.44 -11.68 4.34
N VAL A 12 -1.65 -11.44 5.40
CA VAL A 12 -0.77 -10.28 5.48
C VAL A 12 0.42 -10.50 4.53
N ALA A 13 0.31 -9.97 3.32
CA ALA A 13 1.33 -10.07 2.29
C ALA A 13 1.37 -8.81 1.42
N PHE A 14 2.57 -8.47 0.93
CA PHE A 14 2.73 -7.35 -0.01
C PHE A 14 2.16 -7.69 -1.39
N SER A 15 2.35 -8.94 -1.85
CA SER A 15 1.65 -9.47 -3.02
C SER A 15 0.20 -9.77 -2.63
N LEU A 16 -0.74 -9.02 -3.19
CA LEU A 16 -2.15 -9.10 -2.86
C LEU A 16 -2.96 -9.20 -4.16
N ASP A 17 -3.90 -10.14 -4.19
CA ASP A 17 -4.85 -10.31 -5.28
C ASP A 17 -5.92 -9.20 -5.19
N LEU A 18 -5.79 -8.20 -6.07
CA LEU A 18 -6.69 -7.05 -6.10
C LEU A 18 -8.11 -7.44 -6.55
N ASP A 19 -8.26 -8.49 -7.36
CA ASP A 19 -9.56 -8.98 -7.79
C ASP A 19 -10.28 -9.65 -6.62
N LEU A 20 -9.56 -10.48 -5.85
CA LEU A 20 -10.08 -11.07 -4.63
C LEU A 20 -10.47 -9.98 -3.62
N LEU A 21 -9.61 -8.98 -3.39
CA LEU A 21 -9.90 -7.84 -2.52
C LEU A 21 -11.19 -7.11 -2.95
N ASN A 22 -11.33 -6.82 -4.23
CA ASN A 22 -12.49 -6.12 -4.75
C ASN A 22 -13.78 -6.95 -4.58
N ASN A 23 -13.71 -8.25 -4.81
CA ASN A 23 -14.83 -9.17 -4.57
C ASN A 23 -15.25 -9.20 -3.10
N ARG A 24 -14.28 -9.28 -2.17
CA ARG A 24 -14.54 -9.25 -0.71
C ARG A 24 -15.11 -7.91 -0.27
N TYR A 25 -14.58 -6.81 -0.81
CA TYR A 25 -15.07 -5.47 -0.59
C TYR A 25 -16.54 -5.32 -1.01
N LEU A 26 -16.90 -5.73 -2.22
CA LEU A 26 -18.28 -5.65 -2.70
C LEU A 26 -19.25 -6.47 -1.84
N ALA A 27 -18.83 -7.66 -1.38
CA ALA A 27 -19.62 -8.48 -0.47
C ALA A 27 -19.85 -7.79 0.89
N LEU A 28 -18.79 -7.21 1.46
CA LEU A 28 -18.87 -6.47 2.73
C LEU A 28 -19.70 -5.19 2.59
N GLN A 29 -19.47 -4.39 1.56
CA GLN A 29 -20.23 -3.17 1.30
C GLN A 29 -21.71 -3.47 1.11
N LYS A 30 -22.06 -4.55 0.41
CA LYS A 30 -23.46 -4.98 0.25
C LYS A 30 -24.10 -5.37 1.57
N SER A 31 -23.36 -5.99 2.48
CA SER A 31 -23.87 -6.38 3.79
C SER A 31 -24.03 -5.19 4.75
N LEU A 32 -23.12 -4.22 4.66
CA LEU A 32 -23.03 -3.04 5.53
C LEU A 32 -23.69 -1.78 4.93
N HIS A 33 -24.37 -1.91 3.78
CA HIS A 33 -24.95 -0.77 3.09
C HIS A 33 -26.00 -0.09 3.99
N PRO A 34 -25.96 1.26 4.14
CA PRO A 34 -26.86 1.98 5.03
C PRO A 34 -28.35 1.73 4.72
N ASP A 35 -28.71 1.46 3.46
CA ASP A 35 -30.09 1.10 3.07
C ASP A 35 -30.59 -0.18 3.77
N ASN A 36 -29.73 -1.16 4.05
CA ASN A 36 -30.13 -2.36 4.80
C ASN A 36 -30.48 -2.05 6.27
N PHE A 37 -29.96 -0.93 6.79
CA PHE A 37 -30.16 -0.48 8.16
C PHE A 37 -31.12 0.72 8.25
N ALA A 38 -31.67 1.20 7.14
CA ALA A 38 -32.60 2.34 7.10
C ALA A 38 -33.85 2.13 7.98
N HIS A 39 -34.27 0.87 8.16
CA HIS A 39 -35.40 0.48 9.03
C HIS A 39 -34.97 -0.02 10.43
N ARG A 40 -33.68 0.07 10.77
CA ARG A 40 -33.10 -0.34 12.05
C ARG A 40 -32.99 0.85 13.02
N SER A 41 -32.58 0.58 14.26
CA SER A 41 -32.40 1.64 15.26
C SER A 41 -31.33 2.65 14.83
N THR A 42 -31.41 3.87 15.36
CA THR A 42 -30.41 4.94 15.09
C THR A 42 -29.00 4.57 15.58
N GLN A 43 -28.89 3.64 16.54
CA GLN A 43 -27.61 3.09 16.98
C GLN A 43 -27.04 2.12 15.94
N GLU A 44 -27.87 1.21 15.41
CA GLU A 44 -27.45 0.26 14.37
C GLU A 44 -27.08 0.97 13.06
N GLN A 45 -27.81 2.02 12.67
CA GLN A 45 -27.48 2.85 11.51
C GLN A 45 -26.10 3.52 11.65
N ARG A 46 -25.81 4.10 12.82
CA ARG A 46 -24.50 4.71 13.10
C ARG A 46 -23.37 3.68 13.06
N LEU A 47 -23.58 2.51 13.65
CA LEU A 47 -22.61 1.42 13.63
C LEU A 47 -22.33 0.93 12.20
N ALA A 48 -23.38 0.76 11.38
CA ALA A 48 -23.23 0.38 9.97
C ALA A 48 -22.45 1.44 9.17
N MET A 49 -22.73 2.73 9.39
CA MET A 49 -21.98 3.82 8.76
C MET A 49 -20.51 3.82 9.16
N GLN A 50 -20.20 3.67 10.46
CA GLN A 50 -18.83 3.60 10.95
C GLN A 50 -18.07 2.40 10.37
N LYS A 51 -18.73 1.24 10.27
CA LYS A 51 -18.14 0.03 9.69
C LYS A 51 -17.92 0.15 8.19
N SER A 52 -18.83 0.78 7.46
CA SER A 52 -18.66 1.08 6.04
C SER A 52 -17.46 2.00 5.80
N ALA A 53 -17.29 3.04 6.64
CA ALA A 53 -16.11 3.91 6.58
C ALA A 53 -14.81 3.13 6.86
N GLU A 54 -14.77 2.30 7.91
CA GLU A 54 -13.61 1.47 8.24
C GLU A 54 -13.21 0.53 7.07
N VAL A 55 -14.19 -0.07 6.40
CA VAL A 55 -13.95 -0.93 5.23
C VAL A 55 -13.41 -0.14 4.04
N ASN A 56 -13.92 1.07 3.80
CA ASN A 56 -13.42 1.93 2.72
C ASN A 56 -11.98 2.36 2.96
N ASP A 57 -11.66 2.78 4.19
CA ASP A 57 -10.30 3.18 4.57
C ASP A 57 -9.33 2.01 4.40
N ALA A 58 -9.72 0.82 4.87
CA ALA A 58 -8.95 -0.40 4.70
C ALA A 58 -8.74 -0.75 3.21
N LEU A 59 -9.74 -0.54 2.36
CA LEU A 59 -9.60 -0.75 0.91
C LEU A 59 -8.57 0.21 0.30
N GLN A 60 -8.61 1.50 0.65
CA GLN A 60 -7.66 2.49 0.13
C GLN A 60 -6.22 2.12 0.53
N ILE A 61 -6.03 1.76 1.80
CA ILE A 61 -4.74 1.29 2.31
C ILE A 61 -4.25 0.06 1.56
N LEU A 62 -5.11 -0.93 1.34
CA LEU A 62 -4.71 -2.15 0.66
C LEU A 62 -4.55 -1.99 -0.85
N LYS A 63 -5.17 -0.99 -1.49
CA LYS A 63 -4.99 -0.73 -2.93
C LYS A 63 -3.67 -0.03 -3.24
N ASP A 64 -3.28 0.92 -2.41
CA ASP A 64 -2.02 1.64 -2.56
C ASP A 64 -0.84 0.75 -2.09
N PRO A 65 0.12 0.39 -2.96
CA PRO A 65 1.23 -0.46 -2.57
C PRO A 65 2.10 0.16 -1.48
N ILE A 66 2.25 1.49 -1.44
CA ILE A 66 3.05 2.19 -0.42
C ILE A 66 2.33 2.14 0.93
N ALA A 67 1.05 2.52 0.97
CA ALA A 67 0.27 2.45 2.20
C ALA A 67 0.10 1.01 2.72
N ARG A 68 0.04 0.03 1.80
CA ARG A 68 0.04 -1.40 2.13
C ARG A 68 1.36 -1.81 2.77
N ALA A 69 2.50 -1.39 2.22
CA ALA A 69 3.82 -1.64 2.82
C ALA A 69 3.90 -1.05 4.23
N ASP A 70 3.47 0.20 4.42
CA ASP A 70 3.46 0.85 5.74
C ASP A 70 2.58 0.10 6.73
N SER A 71 1.43 -0.38 6.30
CA SER A 71 0.53 -1.18 7.14
C SER A 71 1.14 -2.52 7.55
N ILE A 72 1.82 -3.20 6.63
CA ILE A 72 2.56 -4.44 6.92
C ILE A 72 3.68 -4.15 7.93
N ILE A 73 4.47 -3.09 7.71
CA ILE A 73 5.55 -2.67 8.60
C ILE A 73 5.00 -2.36 10.00
N ALA A 74 3.91 -1.58 10.10
CA ALA A 74 3.29 -1.21 11.36
C ALA A 74 2.75 -2.43 12.13
N LEU A 75 2.21 -3.44 11.42
CA LEU A 75 1.78 -4.70 12.03
C LEU A 75 2.94 -5.54 12.57
N HIS A 76 4.11 -5.51 11.90
CA HIS A 76 5.26 -6.33 12.28
C HIS A 76 6.24 -5.68 13.26
N LEU A 77 6.51 -4.38 13.14
CA LEU A 77 7.48 -3.65 13.97
C LEU A 77 6.82 -2.84 15.10
N GLY A 78 5.48 -2.88 15.19
CA GLY A 78 4.72 -1.92 15.99
C GLY A 78 4.75 -0.53 15.35
N SER A 79 4.00 0.41 15.90
CA SER A 79 4.00 1.82 15.50
C SER A 79 5.33 2.49 15.86
N GLN A 80 6.43 2.05 15.26
CA GLN A 80 7.64 2.83 15.22
C GLN A 80 7.31 4.05 14.36
N ASN A 81 7.39 5.24 14.94
CA ASN A 81 7.39 6.47 14.16
C ASN A 81 8.47 6.28 13.09
N VAL A 82 8.02 6.18 11.85
CA VAL A 82 8.88 6.41 10.69
C VAL A 82 9.11 7.92 10.68
N GLU A 83 9.83 8.44 11.69
CA GLU A 83 10.32 9.80 11.64
C GLU A 83 11.26 9.86 10.45
N GLU A 84 10.83 10.61 9.44
CA GLU A 84 11.56 11.23 8.35
C GLU A 84 13.04 10.82 8.26
N LYS A 85 13.28 9.59 7.86
CA LYS A 85 14.50 9.28 7.11
C LYS A 85 14.24 9.65 5.65
N THR A 86 14.02 10.94 5.43
CA THR A 86 14.46 11.60 4.19
C THR A 86 15.98 11.57 4.24
N SER A 87 16.58 10.37 4.22
CA SER A 87 18.01 10.23 4.08
C SER A 87 18.33 10.85 2.72
N GLN A 88 19.19 11.86 2.78
CA GLN A 88 19.72 12.63 1.67
C GLN A 88 20.50 11.72 0.73
N ASP A 89 19.81 10.82 0.04
CA ASP A 89 20.40 9.99 -0.99
C ASP A 89 20.69 10.91 -2.18
N MET A 90 21.95 11.32 -2.27
CA MET A 90 22.42 12.21 -3.33
C MET A 90 22.15 11.63 -4.71
N ALA A 91 22.17 10.30 -4.86
CA ALA A 91 21.83 9.65 -6.13
C ALA A 91 20.36 9.87 -6.49
N PHE A 92 19.45 9.74 -5.52
CA PHE A 92 18.03 10.00 -5.72
C PHE A 92 17.74 11.47 -6.05
N LEU A 93 18.39 12.40 -5.33
CA LEU A 93 18.25 13.85 -5.61
C LEU A 93 18.77 14.23 -7.00
N MET A 94 19.91 13.67 -7.42
CA MET A 94 20.43 13.86 -8.76
C MET A 94 19.48 13.31 -9.83
N GLN A 95 18.93 12.11 -9.62
CA GLN A 95 17.94 11.53 -10.53
C GLN A 95 16.69 12.40 -10.65
N GLN A 96 16.21 12.95 -9.54
CA GLN A 96 15.07 13.86 -9.53
C GLN A 96 15.35 15.15 -10.31
N MET A 97 16.54 15.73 -10.16
CA MET A 97 16.94 16.92 -10.93
C MET A 97 16.99 16.63 -12.42
N GLN A 98 17.58 15.49 -12.82
CA GLN A 98 17.64 15.08 -14.23
C GLN A 98 16.24 14.91 -14.83
N TRP A 99 15.31 14.26 -14.11
CA TRP A 99 13.93 14.10 -14.59
C TRP A 99 13.18 15.43 -14.73
N ARG A 100 13.49 16.42 -13.90
CA ARG A 100 12.90 17.76 -14.04
C ARG A 100 13.41 18.47 -15.28
N GLU A 101 14.73 18.43 -15.52
CA GLU A 101 15.35 19.02 -16.70
C GLU A 101 14.82 18.39 -18.00
N GLU A 102 14.74 17.06 -18.06
CA GLU A 102 14.18 16.34 -19.21
C GLU A 102 12.71 16.71 -19.47
N LEU A 103 11.89 16.85 -18.43
CA LEU A 103 10.50 17.26 -18.55
C LEU A 103 10.36 18.71 -19.01
N GLU A 104 11.21 19.62 -18.49
CA GLU A 104 11.25 21.02 -18.95
C GLU A 104 11.62 21.12 -20.43
N ASP A 105 12.58 20.33 -20.90
CA ASP A 105 12.97 20.28 -22.32
C ASP A 105 11.82 19.78 -23.22
N ILE A 106 11.11 18.74 -22.78
CA ILE A 106 9.93 18.20 -23.50
C ILE A 106 8.81 19.25 -23.55
N GLU A 107 8.53 19.93 -22.44
CA GLU A 107 7.51 20.99 -22.37
C GLU A 107 7.85 22.17 -23.29
N GLN A 108 9.13 22.57 -23.35
CA GLN A 108 9.59 23.63 -24.25
C GLN A 108 9.42 23.25 -25.72
N GLN A 109 9.69 21.99 -26.07
CA GLN A 109 9.56 21.47 -27.43
C GLN A 109 8.09 21.18 -27.81
N LYS A 110 7.18 21.12 -26.82
CA LYS A 110 5.77 20.73 -26.97
C LYS A 110 5.61 19.37 -27.66
N ASP A 111 6.55 18.48 -27.39
CA ASP A 111 6.61 17.15 -28.01
C ASP A 111 5.76 16.17 -27.19
N SER A 112 4.57 15.85 -27.71
CA SER A 112 3.66 14.92 -27.06
C SER A 112 4.13 13.46 -27.12
N ASP A 113 4.94 13.10 -28.12
CA ASP A 113 5.46 11.74 -28.26
C ASP A 113 6.60 11.53 -27.26
N ALA A 114 7.48 12.53 -27.10
CA ALA A 114 8.52 12.52 -26.07
C ALA A 114 7.92 12.49 -24.65
N LEU A 115 6.82 13.23 -24.41
CA LEU A 115 6.11 13.19 -23.12
C LEU A 115 5.54 11.80 -22.81
N MET A 116 5.00 11.11 -23.83
CA MET A 116 4.49 9.75 -23.67
C MET A 116 5.62 8.76 -23.34
N GLN A 117 6.75 8.84 -24.06
CA GLN A 117 7.93 8.02 -23.79
C GLN A 117 8.49 8.25 -22.38
N PHE A 118 8.54 9.51 -21.94
CA PHE A 118 8.96 9.85 -20.57
C PHE A 118 8.01 9.27 -19.52
N SER A 119 6.69 9.36 -19.75
CA SER A 119 5.68 8.76 -18.85
C SER A 119 5.84 7.24 -18.75
N ASP A 120 6.10 6.56 -19.87
CA ASP A 120 6.35 5.13 -19.91
C ASP A 120 7.63 4.76 -19.15
N GLN A 121 8.70 5.55 -19.31
CA GLN A 121 9.97 5.35 -18.59
C GLN A 121 9.78 5.47 -17.08
N ILE A 122 9.09 6.51 -16.60
CA ILE A 122 8.81 6.70 -15.17
C ILE A 122 7.93 5.56 -14.63
N SER A 123 6.94 5.13 -15.42
CA SER A 123 6.08 4.00 -15.07
C SER A 123 6.87 2.69 -14.94
N ALA A 124 7.80 2.43 -15.86
CA ALA A 124 8.68 1.26 -15.80
C ALA A 124 9.61 1.30 -14.57
N GLN A 125 10.20 2.46 -14.26
CA GLN A 125 11.02 2.63 -13.05
C GLN A 125 10.21 2.37 -11.77
N GLN A 126 8.99 2.90 -11.70
CA GLN A 126 8.09 2.66 -10.58
C GLN A 126 7.79 1.17 -10.40
N GLN A 127 7.48 0.46 -11.49
CA GLN A 127 7.21 -0.98 -11.45
C GLN A 127 8.42 -1.79 -10.98
N GLU A 128 9.63 -1.42 -11.40
CA GLU A 128 10.85 -2.09 -10.96
C GLU A 128 11.10 -1.89 -9.46
N ILE A 129 10.92 -0.66 -8.95
CA ILE A 129 11.03 -0.36 -7.51
C ILE A 129 10.00 -1.17 -6.71
N LEU A 130 8.74 -1.20 -7.15
CA LEU A 130 7.69 -2.00 -6.51
C LEU A 130 8.01 -3.50 -6.52
N SER A 131 8.62 -3.99 -7.61
CA SER A 131 9.06 -5.39 -7.71
C SER A 131 10.21 -5.69 -6.76
N GLN A 132 11.17 -4.78 -6.61
CA GLN A 132 12.26 -4.89 -5.64
C GLN A 132 11.75 -4.87 -4.20
N LEU A 133 10.79 -3.99 -3.89
CA LEU A 133 10.09 -3.96 -2.61
C LEU A 133 9.41 -5.30 -2.33
N ASN A 134 8.65 -5.83 -3.29
CA ASN A 134 8.00 -7.14 -3.16
C ASN A 134 9.01 -8.24 -2.84
N ARG A 135 10.10 -8.34 -3.63
CA ARG A 135 11.18 -9.32 -3.40
C ARG A 135 11.77 -9.18 -1.99
N THR A 136 12.00 -7.95 -1.53
CA THR A 136 12.55 -7.66 -0.20
C THR A 136 11.59 -8.07 0.91
N PHE A 137 10.30 -7.74 0.78
CA PHE A 137 9.26 -8.16 1.71
C PHE A 137 9.14 -9.69 1.75
N CYS A 138 9.10 -10.36 0.60
CA CYS A 138 9.07 -11.82 0.53
C CYS A 138 10.32 -12.45 1.20
N ALA A 139 11.51 -11.90 1.00
CA ALA A 139 12.73 -12.43 1.61
C ALA A 139 12.79 -12.23 3.13
N ARG A 140 12.30 -11.08 3.63
CA ARG A 140 12.31 -10.74 5.06
C ARG A 140 11.15 -11.36 5.85
N LEU A 141 9.96 -11.42 5.25
CA LEU A 141 8.74 -11.94 5.89
C LEU A 141 8.51 -13.43 5.58
N GLY A 142 8.98 -13.94 4.45
CA GLY A 142 8.80 -15.34 4.02
C GLY A 142 9.63 -16.36 4.80
N ASN A 143 10.60 -15.94 5.61
CA ASN A 143 11.40 -16.83 6.47
C ASN A 143 10.82 -17.02 7.88
N GLY A 144 9.61 -16.54 8.13
CA GLY A 144 8.89 -16.76 9.36
C GLY A 144 7.41 -16.94 9.08
N THR A 145 6.98 -18.19 8.91
CA THR A 145 5.61 -18.63 9.23
C THR A 145 5.66 -19.88 10.12
N ASN A 146 5.92 -19.70 11.42
CA ASN A 146 5.59 -20.71 12.41
C ASN A 146 4.11 -20.54 12.77
N ALA A 147 3.40 -21.66 12.90
CA ALA A 147 1.95 -21.76 13.02
C ALA A 147 1.31 -21.07 14.25
N ASP A 148 2.07 -20.32 15.05
CA ASP A 148 1.65 -19.71 16.31
C ASP A 148 1.71 -18.17 16.32
N GLY A 149 1.85 -17.51 15.15
CA GLY A 149 1.72 -16.06 15.02
C GLY A 149 2.79 -15.22 15.76
N SER A 150 3.84 -15.85 16.30
CA SER A 150 4.96 -15.19 16.96
C SER A 150 6.21 -15.27 16.07
N PHE A 151 6.70 -14.10 15.62
CA PHE A 151 7.86 -14.00 14.73
C PHE A 151 9.06 -13.35 15.41
N THR A 152 10.16 -14.11 15.48
CA THR A 152 11.46 -13.64 15.96
C THR A 152 12.18 -12.91 14.83
N PHE A 153 12.31 -11.59 14.96
CA PHE A 153 13.12 -10.75 14.07
C PHE A 153 14.61 -11.08 14.28
N HIS A 154 15.19 -11.98 13.47
CA HIS A 154 16.63 -12.14 13.43
C HIS A 154 17.23 -10.97 12.65
N GLN A 155 17.61 -9.90 13.36
CA GLN A 155 18.60 -8.97 12.85
C GLN A 155 19.87 -9.75 12.56
N LYS A 156 20.15 -10.05 11.29
CA LYS A 156 21.53 -10.29 10.89
C LYS A 156 22.24 -8.95 10.99
N THR A 157 23.05 -8.82 12.04
CA THR A 157 24.14 -7.87 12.15
C THR A 157 24.95 -7.88 10.85
N VAL A 158 25.01 -6.73 10.18
CA VAL A 158 26.06 -6.46 9.19
C VAL A 158 27.21 -5.86 9.99
N THR A 159 28.29 -6.62 10.12
CA THR A 159 29.63 -6.13 10.47
C THR A 159 30.36 -5.81 9.18
#